data_AF-X0XB33-F1
#
_entry.id   AF-X0XB33-F1
#
_cell.length_a   1.000
_cell.length_b   1.000
_cell.length_c   1.000
_cell.angle_alpha   90.00
_cell.angle_beta   90.00
_cell.angle_gamma   90.00
#
_symmetry.space_group_name_H-M   'P 1'
#
loop_
_entity.id
_entity.type
_entity.pdbx_description
1 polymer ?
#
loop_
_entity_poly.entity_id
_entity_poly.type
_entity_poly.pdbx_seq_one_letter_code
_entity_poly.pdbx_strand_id
1 'polypeptide(L)'
;MAMRASDFPELQDTPLRKIWFLAVDEAPPEYKQWTNIFRSKRAFEDDLRMAEFGAVPEHTEGNVPLFEDALENETRRYTPKEFVLGYTMTQTMREDELHGIAVQMTRGLRRSVRHGFETEAYKILNNSTTASAARDKGFDGLALLSTAHTSAASGYASQANKPTTDATLGQTVLENAVKAFHGWTGEKGLPILSTPSMAIVHG
;
A
#
# COMPACT_ATOMS: atom_id res chain seq x y z
N MET A 1 13.15 -1.34 -29.90
CA MET A 1 14.27 -1.64 -30.83
C MET A 1 15.01 -2.84 -30.25
N ALA A 2 15.31 -3.87 -31.05
CA ALA A 2 15.95 -5.08 -30.54
C ALA A 2 17.45 -4.85 -30.29
N MET A 3 18.01 -5.49 -29.27
CA MET A 3 19.45 -5.47 -28.99
C MET A 3 20.20 -6.26 -30.07
N ARG A 4 21.18 -5.64 -30.73
CA ARG A 4 21.95 -6.22 -31.83
C ARG A 4 23.43 -6.33 -31.46
N ALA A 5 24.08 -7.36 -31.98
CA ALA A 5 25.52 -7.59 -31.89
C ALA A 5 26.36 -6.35 -32.25
N SER A 6 25.99 -5.68 -33.35
CA SER A 6 26.68 -4.47 -33.84
C SER A 6 26.72 -3.31 -32.86
N ASP A 7 25.75 -3.25 -31.96
CA ASP A 7 25.57 -2.13 -31.05
C ASP A 7 26.40 -2.31 -29.77
N PHE A 8 26.91 -3.52 -29.51
CA PHE A 8 27.63 -3.88 -28.28
C PHE A 8 28.91 -4.69 -28.53
N PRO A 9 29.91 -4.15 -29.25
CA PRO A 9 31.12 -4.87 -29.61
C PRO A 9 31.95 -5.33 -28.39
N GLU A 10 31.96 -4.55 -27.30
CA GLU A 10 32.71 -4.89 -26.07
C GLU A 10 32.16 -6.13 -25.36
N LEU A 11 30.88 -6.45 -25.56
CA LEU A 11 30.27 -7.64 -24.98
C LEU A 11 30.67 -8.94 -25.69
N GLN A 12 31.28 -8.83 -26.88
CA GLN A 12 31.62 -9.95 -27.73
C GLN A 12 33.11 -10.32 -27.64
N ASP A 13 33.99 -9.31 -27.64
CA ASP A 13 35.43 -9.53 -27.83
C ASP A 13 36.30 -9.13 -26.61
N THR A 14 35.81 -8.22 -25.76
CA THR A 14 36.62 -7.70 -24.65
C THR A 14 36.52 -8.59 -23.41
N PRO A 15 37.63 -8.97 -22.75
CA PRO A 15 37.60 -9.71 -21.48
C PRO A 15 37.15 -8.80 -20.33
N LEU A 16 35.84 -8.61 -20.19
CA LEU A 16 35.23 -7.86 -19.10
C LEU A 16 35.16 -8.69 -17.82
N ARG A 17 35.53 -8.08 -16.68
CA ARG A 17 35.42 -8.75 -15.36
C ARG A 17 33.96 -8.80 -14.87
N LYS A 18 33.23 -7.69 -15.01
CA LYS A 18 31.84 -7.51 -14.59
C LYS A 18 31.20 -6.39 -15.39
N ILE A 19 29.91 -6.54 -15.72
CA ILE A 19 29.09 -5.43 -16.21
C ILE A 19 28.52 -4.71 -14.98
N TRP A 20 29.02 -3.50 -14.74
CA TRP A 20 28.59 -2.68 -13.60
C TRP A 20 27.10 -2.32 -13.70
N PHE A 21 26.44 -2.10 -12.55
CA PHE A 21 25.00 -1.91 -12.37
C PHE A 21 24.09 -3.11 -12.64
N LEU A 22 24.42 -3.97 -13.59
CA LEU A 22 23.76 -5.27 -13.77
C LEU A 22 24.21 -6.30 -12.73
N ALA A 23 25.43 -6.15 -12.22
CA ALA A 23 26.03 -7.03 -11.20
C ALA A 23 25.84 -6.54 -9.75
N VAL A 24 25.10 -5.45 -9.53
CA VAL A 24 24.87 -4.89 -8.18
C VAL A 24 23.69 -5.61 -7.52
N ASP A 25 23.82 -5.87 -6.22
CA ASP A 25 22.76 -6.48 -5.43
C ASP A 25 21.50 -5.59 -5.38
N GLU A 26 20.35 -6.22 -5.50
CA GLU A 26 19.06 -5.53 -5.43
C GLU A 26 18.70 -5.28 -3.95
N ALA A 27 18.32 -4.04 -3.60
CA ALA A 27 17.65 -3.77 -2.32
C ALA A 27 16.42 -4.69 -2.18
N PRO A 28 15.96 -5.12 -1.00
CA PRO A 28 14.74 -5.94 -0.83
C PRO A 28 13.45 -5.11 -0.99
N PRO A 29 12.28 -5.72 -1.31
CA PRO A 29 11.05 -4.97 -1.55
C PRO A 29 10.49 -4.45 -0.22
N GLU A 30 10.23 -3.15 -0.14
CA GLU A 30 9.81 -2.50 1.10
C GLU A 30 8.28 -2.38 1.19
N TYR A 31 7.60 -2.24 0.06
CA TYR A 31 6.13 -2.13 0.00
C TYR A 31 5.41 -3.26 0.74
N LYS A 32 6.00 -4.46 0.79
CA LYS A 32 5.44 -5.63 1.48
C LYS A 32 5.39 -5.51 3.00
N GLN A 33 6.18 -4.59 3.56
CA GLN A 33 6.27 -4.42 5.02
C GLN A 33 5.06 -3.67 5.59
N TRP A 34 4.44 -2.81 4.78
CA TRP A 34 3.31 -1.97 5.21
C TRP A 34 2.03 -2.21 4.41
N THR A 35 2.08 -2.93 3.28
CA THR A 35 0.89 -3.36 2.53
C THR A 35 0.56 -4.82 2.75
N ASN A 36 -0.74 -5.12 2.79
CA ASN A 36 -1.24 -6.48 2.68
C ASN A 36 -1.38 -6.87 1.20
N ILE A 37 -0.78 -7.98 0.81
CA ILE A 37 -0.87 -8.48 -0.57
C ILE A 37 -1.98 -9.52 -0.65
N PHE A 38 -3.05 -9.16 -1.35
CA PHE A 38 -4.12 -10.07 -1.72
C PHE A 38 -3.90 -10.61 -3.14
N ARG A 39 -4.22 -11.89 -3.35
CA ARG A 39 -4.19 -12.52 -4.68
C ARG A 39 -5.62 -12.74 -5.15
N SER A 40 -5.98 -12.09 -6.26
CA SER A 40 -7.26 -12.31 -6.92
C SER A 40 -7.08 -12.76 -8.37
N LYS A 41 -8.09 -13.50 -8.87
CA LYS A 41 -8.27 -13.82 -10.30
C LYS A 41 -9.43 -13.03 -10.92
N ARG A 42 -10.12 -12.20 -10.13
CA ARG A 42 -11.27 -11.42 -10.58
C ARG A 42 -10.82 -10.11 -11.23
N ALA A 43 -11.66 -9.56 -12.10
CA ALA A 43 -11.41 -8.28 -12.74
C ALA A 43 -11.53 -7.09 -11.78
N PHE A 44 -12.26 -7.25 -10.67
CA PHE A 44 -12.37 -6.28 -9.59
C PHE A 44 -12.74 -7.01 -8.29
N GLU A 45 -12.46 -6.38 -7.16
CA GLU A 45 -12.94 -6.78 -5.84
C GLU A 45 -13.62 -5.57 -5.19
N ASP A 46 -14.66 -5.83 -4.39
CA ASP A 46 -15.39 -4.81 -3.67
C ASP A 46 -15.32 -5.11 -2.17
N ASP A 47 -14.86 -4.14 -1.38
CA ASP A 47 -14.97 -4.20 0.08
C ASP A 47 -16.17 -3.37 0.51
N LEU A 48 -16.89 -3.84 1.52
CA LEU A 48 -18.05 -3.15 2.08
C LEU A 48 -17.79 -2.74 3.52
N ARG A 49 -18.07 -1.48 3.84
CA ARG A 49 -18.11 -0.98 5.21
C ARG A 49 -19.49 -1.23 5.80
N MET A 50 -19.53 -1.95 6.92
CA MET A 50 -20.75 -2.23 7.67
C MET A 50 -20.56 -1.79 9.13
N ALA A 51 -21.57 -1.13 9.69
CA ALA A 51 -21.61 -0.85 11.12
C ALA A 51 -22.31 -2.01 11.85
N GLU A 52 -21.64 -2.49 12.89
CA GLU A 52 -22.13 -3.58 13.75
C GLU A 52 -23.17 -3.07 14.78
N PHE A 53 -23.32 -3.80 15.88
CA PHE A 53 -24.21 -3.46 17.00
C PHE A 53 -23.52 -2.55 18.02
N GLY A 54 -24.33 -1.78 18.76
CA GLY A 54 -23.86 -0.93 19.85
C GLY A 54 -23.62 -1.69 21.15
N ALA A 55 -23.22 -0.95 22.20
CA ALA A 55 -23.15 -1.51 23.54
C ALA A 55 -24.54 -1.96 24.02
N VAL A 56 -24.61 -3.14 24.62
CA VAL A 56 -25.86 -3.69 25.15
C VAL A 56 -26.30 -2.87 26.37
N PRO A 57 -27.48 -2.23 26.36
CA PRO A 57 -27.97 -1.49 27.53
C PRO A 57 -28.41 -2.44 28.64
N GLU A 58 -28.44 -1.94 29.87
CA GLU A 58 -29.03 -2.67 31.00
C GLU A 58 -30.52 -2.89 30.75
N HIS A 59 -30.97 -4.13 30.87
CA HIS A 59 -32.38 -4.48 30.70
C HIS A 59 -33.13 -4.26 32.02
N THR A 60 -34.15 -3.40 32.01
CA THR A 60 -35.05 -3.20 33.15
C THR A 60 -36.33 -4.00 32.96
N GLU A 61 -36.84 -4.58 34.05
CA GLU A 61 -38.08 -5.34 34.05
C GLU A 61 -39.25 -4.51 33.53
N GLY A 62 -40.02 -5.06 32.58
CA GLY A 62 -41.17 -4.41 31.94
C GLY A 62 -40.85 -3.66 30.64
N ASN A 63 -39.57 -3.49 30.28
CA ASN A 63 -39.17 -2.89 29.01
C ASN A 63 -39.06 -3.93 27.89
N VAL A 64 -39.29 -3.50 26.65
CA VAL A 64 -39.08 -4.33 25.45
C VAL A 64 -37.57 -4.50 25.21
N PRO A 65 -37.08 -5.68 24.83
CA PRO A 65 -35.68 -5.86 24.40
C PRO A 65 -35.32 -4.89 23.26
N LEU A 66 -34.13 -4.30 23.31
CA LEU A 66 -33.60 -3.48 22.22
C LEU A 66 -33.23 -4.38 21.04
N PHE A 67 -33.79 -4.09 19.88
CA PHE A 67 -33.39 -4.69 18.61
C PHE A 67 -32.71 -3.62 17.77
N GLU A 68 -31.45 -3.85 17.41
CA GLU A 68 -30.71 -2.98 16.49
C GLU A 68 -30.49 -3.70 15.17
N ASP A 69 -30.61 -2.95 14.07
CA ASP A 69 -30.24 -3.42 12.74
C ASP A 69 -28.77 -3.11 12.43
N ALA A 70 -28.14 -4.00 11.65
CA ALA A 70 -26.84 -3.75 11.05
C ALA A 70 -26.99 -2.74 9.90
N LEU A 71 -26.08 -1.78 9.81
CA LEU A 71 -26.13 -0.73 8.78
C LEU A 71 -25.04 -0.98 7.74
N GLU A 72 -25.45 -1.27 6.52
CA GLU A 72 -24.59 -1.26 5.35
C GLU A 72 -24.35 0.19 4.92
N ASN A 73 -23.10 0.57 4.64
CA ASN A 73 -22.77 1.93 4.25
C ASN A 73 -22.03 1.97 2.90
N GLU A 74 -20.71 2.15 2.91
CA GLU A 74 -19.95 2.48 1.69
C GLU A 74 -19.21 1.26 1.13
N THR A 75 -19.34 1.06 -0.18
CA THR A 75 -18.60 0.05 -0.93
C THR A 75 -17.43 0.67 -1.67
N ARG A 76 -16.27 0.02 -1.59
CA ARG A 76 -15.06 0.43 -2.30
C ARG A 76 -14.59 -0.63 -3.28
N ARG A 77 -14.46 -0.24 -4.54
CA ARG A 77 -13.98 -1.10 -5.63
C ARG A 77 -12.48 -0.98 -5.85
N TYR A 78 -11.80 -2.11 -5.94
CA TYR A 78 -10.40 -2.24 -6.31
C TYR A 78 -10.27 -2.90 -7.68
N THR A 79 -9.68 -2.17 -8.62
CA THR A 79 -9.37 -2.68 -9.96
C THR A 79 -7.85 -2.87 -10.10
N PRO A 80 -7.37 -4.08 -10.42
CA PRO A 80 -5.94 -4.33 -10.62
C PRO A 80 -5.44 -3.55 -11.84
N LYS A 81 -4.21 -3.03 -11.73
CA LYS A 81 -3.50 -2.36 -12.83
C LYS A 81 -2.51 -3.32 -13.46
N GLU A 82 -2.40 -3.28 -14.79
CA GLU A 82 -1.45 -4.07 -15.54
C GLU A 82 -0.20 -3.25 -15.86
N PHE A 83 0.97 -3.84 -15.63
CA PHE A 83 2.27 -3.26 -15.98
C PHE A 83 3.00 -4.24 -16.88
N VAL A 84 3.42 -3.77 -18.06
CA VAL A 84 4.09 -4.59 -19.07
C VAL A 84 5.42 -3.95 -19.43
N LEU A 85 6.48 -4.75 -19.40
CA LEU A 85 7.79 -4.39 -19.92
C LEU A 85 8.42 -5.64 -20.54
N GLY A 86 9.04 -5.47 -21.69
CA GLY A 86 9.72 -6.55 -22.41
C GLY A 86 10.93 -6.01 -23.16
N TYR A 87 11.89 -6.89 -23.42
CA TYR A 87 13.02 -6.61 -24.28
C TYR A 87 13.07 -7.65 -25.40
N THR A 88 13.71 -7.28 -26.51
CA THR A 88 13.95 -8.18 -27.63
C THR A 88 15.44 -8.18 -27.95
N MET A 89 15.96 -9.35 -28.33
CA MET A 89 17.38 -9.56 -28.62
C MET A 89 17.50 -10.37 -29.92
N THR A 90 18.45 -10.00 -30.77
CA THR A 90 18.71 -10.78 -32.00
C THR A 90 19.35 -12.13 -31.67
N GLN A 91 19.15 -13.11 -32.54
CA GLN A 91 19.74 -14.43 -32.39
C GLN A 91 21.28 -14.37 -32.40
N THR A 92 21.86 -13.55 -33.27
CA THR A 92 23.32 -13.33 -33.34
C THR A 92 23.88 -12.81 -32.01
N MET A 93 23.22 -11.81 -31.41
CA MET A 93 23.62 -11.28 -30.11
C MET A 93 23.57 -12.35 -29.02
N ARG A 94 22.56 -13.22 -29.03
CA ARG A 94 22.41 -14.31 -28.07
C ARG A 94 23.52 -15.37 -28.19
N GLU A 95 23.98 -15.63 -29.42
CA GLU A 95 24.95 -16.69 -29.71
C GLU A 95 26.40 -16.21 -29.51
N ASP A 96 26.67 -14.95 -29.83
CA ASP A 96 28.03 -14.37 -29.79
C ASP A 96 28.37 -13.72 -28.44
N GLU A 97 27.46 -13.79 -27.46
CA GLU A 97 27.64 -13.18 -26.15
C GLU A 97 28.57 -14.00 -25.24
N LEU A 98 29.67 -13.39 -24.79
CA LEU A 98 30.64 -14.04 -23.90
C LEU A 98 30.34 -13.85 -22.39
N HIS A 99 29.53 -12.84 -22.03
CA HIS A 99 29.41 -12.32 -20.66
C HIS A 99 28.07 -12.59 -19.95
N GLY A 100 27.20 -13.42 -20.50
CA GLY A 100 25.91 -13.75 -19.85
C GLY A 100 24.92 -12.58 -19.75
N ILE A 101 25.02 -11.56 -20.64
CA ILE A 101 24.09 -10.44 -20.71
C ILE A 101 22.62 -10.85 -20.89
N ALA A 102 22.29 -11.93 -21.59
CA ALA A 102 20.89 -12.37 -21.73
C ALA A 102 20.24 -12.64 -20.35
N VAL A 103 20.98 -13.32 -19.47
CA VAL A 103 20.55 -13.59 -18.09
C VAL A 103 20.51 -12.29 -17.28
N GLN A 104 21.51 -11.43 -17.45
CA GLN A 104 21.57 -10.15 -16.73
C GLN A 104 20.46 -9.17 -17.15
N MET A 105 20.06 -9.16 -18.42
CA MET A 105 18.94 -8.35 -18.93
C MET A 105 17.61 -8.86 -18.40
N THR A 106 17.44 -10.17 -18.28
CA THR A 106 16.27 -10.75 -17.59
C THR A 106 16.22 -10.34 -16.11
N ARG A 107 17.37 -10.32 -15.42
CA ARG A 107 17.46 -9.80 -14.04
C ARG A 107 17.15 -8.30 -13.96
N GLY A 108 17.69 -7.51 -14.89
CA GLY A 108 17.42 -6.07 -15.00
C GLY A 108 15.94 -5.79 -15.27
N LEU A 109 15.29 -6.58 -16.11
CA LEU A 109 13.85 -6.51 -16.35
C LEU A 109 13.05 -6.74 -15.06
N ARG A 110 13.37 -7.81 -14.31
CA ARG A 110 12.73 -8.09 -13.02
C ARG A 110 12.90 -6.92 -12.04
N ARG A 111 14.09 -6.34 -11.97
CA ARG A 111 14.37 -5.17 -11.15
C ARG A 111 13.52 -3.96 -11.55
N SER A 112 13.37 -3.71 -12.85
CA SER A 112 12.52 -2.62 -13.36
C SER A 112 11.05 -2.82 -12.98
N VAL A 113 10.52 -4.03 -13.16
CA VAL A 113 9.13 -4.36 -12.77
C VAL A 113 8.92 -4.13 -11.28
N ARG A 114 9.88 -4.58 -10.48
CA ARG A 114 9.86 -4.43 -9.03
C ARG A 114 9.90 -2.96 -8.58
N HIS A 115 10.75 -2.14 -9.21
CA HIS A 115 10.78 -0.70 -8.95
C HIS A 115 9.45 -0.02 -9.31
N GLY A 116 8.78 -0.49 -10.36
CA GLY A 116 7.44 -0.05 -10.72
C GLY A 116 6.42 -0.31 -9.60
N PHE A 117 6.42 -1.51 -9.02
CA PHE A 117 5.55 -1.83 -7.88
C PHE A 117 5.86 -0.97 -6.65
N GLU A 118 7.14 -0.78 -6.33
CA GLU A 118 7.57 0.08 -5.22
C GLU A 118 7.04 1.50 -5.42
N THR A 119 7.27 2.08 -6.60
CA THR A 119 6.86 3.45 -6.93
C THR A 119 5.34 3.62 -6.85
N GLU A 120 4.56 2.67 -7.35
CA GLU A 120 3.10 2.73 -7.24
C GLU A 120 2.58 2.56 -5.81
N ALA A 121 3.25 1.75 -5.00
CA ALA A 121 2.90 1.62 -3.59
C ALA A 121 3.17 2.94 -2.84
N TYR A 122 4.36 3.52 -2.98
CA TYR A 122 4.71 4.78 -2.32
C TYR A 122 3.87 5.98 -2.76
N LYS A 123 3.25 5.95 -3.95
CA LYS A 123 2.28 6.99 -4.35
C LYS A 123 1.11 7.11 -3.35
N ILE A 124 0.73 6.03 -2.66
CA ILE A 124 -0.33 6.06 -1.65
C ILE A 124 0.13 6.85 -0.42
N LEU A 125 1.36 6.62 0.05
CA LEU A 125 1.93 7.34 1.20
C LEU A 125 2.17 8.82 0.86
N ASN A 126 2.71 9.10 -0.33
CA ASN A 126 3.00 10.47 -0.78
C ASN A 126 1.73 11.32 -0.95
N ASN A 127 0.58 10.70 -1.23
CA ASN A 127 -0.72 11.36 -1.35
C ASN A 127 -1.62 11.08 -0.14
N SER A 128 -1.06 10.60 0.98
CA SER A 128 -1.86 10.14 2.12
C SER A 128 -2.68 11.25 2.79
N THR A 129 -2.26 12.51 2.67
CA THR A 129 -3.00 13.69 3.16
C THR A 129 -3.91 14.32 2.11
N THR A 130 -3.93 13.79 0.87
CA THR A 130 -4.70 14.34 -0.23
C THR A 130 -5.69 13.30 -0.77
N ALA A 131 -6.97 13.66 -0.84
CA ALA A 131 -8.03 12.79 -1.36
C ALA A 131 -8.13 12.88 -2.90
N SER A 132 -6.99 12.91 -3.61
CA SER A 132 -6.92 13.25 -5.03
C SER A 132 -7.37 12.12 -5.96
N ALA A 133 -7.01 10.87 -5.67
CA ALA A 133 -7.51 9.71 -6.40
C ALA A 133 -8.32 8.78 -5.50
N ALA A 134 -9.16 7.94 -6.09
CA ALA A 134 -9.99 6.98 -5.34
C ALA A 134 -9.18 6.02 -4.45
N ARG A 135 -7.90 5.76 -4.79
CA ARG A 135 -6.98 4.94 -3.98
C ARG A 135 -6.41 5.66 -2.75
N ASP A 136 -6.43 6.99 -2.74
CA ASP A 136 -5.88 7.82 -1.66
C ASP A 136 -6.95 8.21 -0.62
N LYS A 137 -8.19 7.78 -0.85
CA LYS A 137 -9.34 8.00 0.04
C LYS A 137 -9.50 6.85 1.03
N GLY A 138 -10.08 7.11 2.20
CA GLY A 138 -10.65 6.10 3.08
C GLY A 138 -11.99 5.59 2.55
N PHE A 139 -12.66 4.73 3.33
CA PHE A 139 -14.04 4.34 3.01
C PHE A 139 -14.98 5.54 3.08
N ASP A 140 -14.77 6.43 4.06
CA ASP A 140 -15.48 7.70 4.27
C ASP A 140 -15.26 8.79 3.21
N GLY A 141 -14.50 8.48 2.15
CA GLY A 141 -14.18 9.42 1.08
C GLY A 141 -13.18 10.53 1.44
N LEU A 142 -12.69 10.58 2.69
CA LEU A 142 -11.67 11.52 3.14
C LEU A 142 -10.27 10.98 2.83
N ALA A 143 -9.22 11.81 2.97
CA ALA A 143 -7.85 11.34 2.77
C ALA A 143 -7.46 10.26 3.80
N LEU A 144 -6.52 9.39 3.46
CA LEU A 144 -6.04 8.34 4.37
C LEU A 144 -5.59 8.89 5.73
N LEU A 145 -4.97 10.08 5.77
CA LEU A 145 -4.65 10.80 6.99
C LEU A 145 -5.59 12.01 7.14
N SER A 146 -6.45 11.96 8.15
CA SER A 146 -7.45 12.99 8.44
C SER A 146 -7.54 13.29 9.94
N THR A 147 -7.94 14.52 10.25
CA THR A 147 -8.26 14.95 11.62
C THR A 147 -9.69 14.58 12.03
N ALA A 148 -10.53 14.12 11.10
CA ALA A 148 -11.92 13.77 11.37
C ALA A 148 -12.47 12.77 10.35
N HIS A 149 -12.14 11.49 10.52
CA HIS A 149 -12.84 10.38 9.85
C HIS A 149 -14.28 10.28 10.35
N THR A 150 -15.24 10.09 9.43
CA THR A 150 -16.67 10.00 9.78
C THR A 150 -17.05 8.56 10.13
N SER A 151 -17.93 8.40 11.12
CA SER A 151 -18.58 7.11 11.41
C SER A 151 -19.76 6.89 10.46
N ALA A 152 -20.00 5.64 10.08
CA ALA A 152 -21.17 5.20 9.34
C ALA A 152 -22.45 5.29 10.18
N ALA A 153 -22.35 5.09 11.50
CA ALA A 153 -23.48 5.20 12.41
C ALA A 153 -23.68 6.65 12.84
N SER A 154 -24.92 7.15 12.75
CA SER A 154 -25.27 8.51 13.18
C SER A 154 -25.11 8.66 14.71
N GLY A 155 -24.63 9.82 15.14
CA GLY A 155 -24.48 10.15 16.56
C GLY A 155 -23.16 9.73 17.21
N TYR A 156 -22.26 9.06 16.49
CA TYR A 156 -20.93 8.70 16.99
C TYR A 156 -19.87 9.72 16.56
N ALA A 157 -18.89 9.95 17.43
CA ALA A 157 -17.86 10.97 17.24
C ALA A 157 -16.91 10.61 16.09
N SER A 158 -16.49 11.63 15.33
CA SER A 158 -15.42 11.51 14.36
C SER A 158 -14.09 11.14 15.02
N GLN A 159 -13.26 10.37 14.32
CA GLN A 159 -11.96 9.93 14.81
C GLN A 159 -10.81 10.55 14.03
N ALA A 160 -9.73 10.91 14.72
CA ALA A 160 -8.53 11.45 14.09
C ALA A 160 -7.44 10.38 14.01
N ASN A 161 -6.70 10.35 12.91
CA ASN A 161 -5.46 9.57 12.78
C ASN A 161 -4.23 10.44 12.46
N LYS A 162 -4.42 11.77 12.45
CA LYS A 162 -3.38 12.79 12.31
C LYS A 162 -3.58 13.87 13.38
N PRO A 163 -2.52 14.45 13.96
CA PRO A 163 -2.64 15.61 14.84
C PRO A 163 -3.14 16.86 14.08
N THR A 164 -3.89 17.71 14.76
CA THR A 164 -4.39 18.99 14.21
C THR A 164 -3.26 19.95 13.88
N THR A 165 -2.22 19.96 14.69
CA THR A 165 -0.98 20.72 14.47
C THR A 165 0.17 19.75 14.31
N ASP A 166 0.93 19.89 13.23
CA ASP A 166 2.09 19.05 12.99
C ASP A 166 3.14 19.28 14.07
N ALA A 167 3.70 18.18 14.57
CA ALA A 167 4.66 18.19 15.65
C ALA A 167 5.95 17.48 15.22
N THR A 168 7.09 17.94 15.74
CA THR A 168 8.37 17.28 15.50
C THR A 168 8.38 15.89 16.14
N LEU A 169 8.97 14.92 15.45
CA LEU A 169 9.12 13.57 15.98
C LEU A 169 9.96 13.60 17.27
N GLY A 170 9.35 13.16 18.36
CA GLY A 170 9.97 13.06 19.67
C GLY A 170 9.21 12.06 20.53
N GLN A 171 9.80 11.64 21.65
CA GLN A 171 9.23 10.59 22.49
C GLN A 171 7.79 10.92 22.96
N THR A 172 7.56 12.12 23.48
CA THR A 172 6.23 12.53 23.95
C THR A 172 5.18 12.51 22.83
N VAL A 173 5.57 12.92 21.63
CA VAL A 173 4.67 12.92 20.46
C VAL A 173 4.33 11.49 20.05
N LEU A 174 5.33 10.59 20.04
CA LEU A 174 5.12 9.19 19.73
C LEU A 174 4.22 8.50 20.77
N GLU A 175 4.46 8.75 22.07
CA GLU A 175 3.62 8.21 23.15
C GLU A 175 2.17 8.70 23.05
N ASN A 176 1.98 9.98 22.72
CA ASN A 176 0.64 10.55 22.52
C ASN A 176 -0.04 9.96 21.29
N ALA A 177 0.70 9.73 20.20
CA ALA A 177 0.17 9.08 19.00
C ALA A 177 -0.29 7.64 19.33
N VAL A 178 0.54 6.85 20.01
CA VAL A 178 0.19 5.49 20.44
C VAL A 178 -1.07 5.48 21.31
N LYS A 179 -1.16 6.40 22.29
CA LYS A 179 -2.38 6.56 23.12
C LYS A 179 -3.61 6.91 22.29
N ALA A 180 -3.48 7.76 21.27
CA ALA A 180 -4.59 8.11 20.39
C ALA A 180 -5.10 6.88 19.61
N PHE A 181 -4.21 6.04 19.10
CA PHE A 181 -4.58 4.78 18.43
C PHE A 181 -5.33 3.82 19.38
N HIS A 182 -4.90 3.72 20.63
CA HIS A 182 -5.61 2.92 21.64
C HIS A 182 -7.00 3.46 22.01
N GLY A 183 -7.26 4.74 21.78
CA GLY A 183 -8.56 5.38 22.00
C GLY A 183 -9.55 5.18 20.86
N TRP A 184 -9.17 4.48 19.78
CA TRP A 184 -10.06 4.22 18.67
C TRP A 184 -11.20 3.27 19.05
N THR A 185 -12.36 3.55 18.49
CA THR A 185 -13.59 2.78 18.64
C THR A 185 -14.08 2.30 17.28
N GLY A 186 -14.93 1.27 17.25
CA GLY A 186 -15.69 0.89 16.08
C GLY A 186 -16.78 1.91 15.75
N GLU A 187 -17.55 1.63 14.69
CA GLU A 187 -18.58 2.51 14.15
C GLU A 187 -19.63 2.95 15.19
N LYS A 188 -19.99 2.06 16.11
CA LYS A 188 -20.92 2.33 17.22
C LYS A 188 -20.25 2.49 18.60
N GLY A 189 -19.00 2.97 18.62
CA GLY A 189 -18.35 3.39 19.86
C GLY A 189 -17.79 2.28 20.76
N LEU A 190 -17.86 1.02 20.33
CA LEU A 190 -17.18 -0.09 21.03
C LEU A 190 -15.66 0.05 20.89
N PRO A 191 -14.86 -0.16 21.96
CA PRO A 191 -13.41 -0.04 21.87
C PRO A 191 -12.82 -1.11 20.94
N ILE A 192 -11.86 -0.72 20.09
CA ILE A 192 -11.13 -1.64 19.22
C ILE A 192 -9.66 -1.70 19.60
N LEU A 193 -9.04 -2.87 19.41
CA LEU A 193 -7.61 -3.01 19.63
C LEU A 193 -6.84 -2.50 18.41
N SER A 194 -6.26 -1.30 18.52
CA SER A 194 -5.34 -0.74 17.53
C SER A 194 -3.99 -0.48 18.17
N THR A 195 -3.03 -1.39 17.95
CA THR A 195 -1.65 -1.27 18.42
C THR A 195 -0.72 -1.03 17.24
N PRO A 196 -0.12 0.16 17.10
CA PRO A 196 0.86 0.41 16.04
C PRO A 196 2.13 -0.43 16.27
N SER A 197 2.64 -1.08 15.23
CA SER A 197 3.84 -1.94 15.29
C SER A 197 5.03 -1.42 14.49
N MET A 198 4.81 -0.46 13.59
CA MET A 198 5.81 0.06 12.66
C MET A 198 5.66 1.56 12.50
N ALA A 199 6.79 2.27 12.54
CA ALA A 199 6.86 3.69 12.21
C ALA A 199 7.62 3.85 10.88
N ILE A 200 6.99 4.52 9.91
CA ILE A 200 7.58 4.81 8.61
C ILE A 200 7.95 6.29 8.59
N VAL A 201 9.21 6.58 8.32
CA VAL A 201 9.70 7.94 8.12
C VAL A 201 9.93 8.12 6.63
N HIS A 202 9.15 9.00 6.01
CA HIS A 202 9.37 9.41 4.63
C HIS A 202 9.72 10.91 4.61
N GLY A 203 10.69 11.26 3.77
CA GLY A 203 11.09 12.65 3.50
C GLY A 203 10.56 13.15 2.17
#